data_AF-A0A2S4KNT2-F1
#
_entry.id   AF-A0A2S4KNT2-F1
#
_cell.length_a   1.000
_cell.length_b   1.000
_cell.length_c   1.000
_cell.angle_alpha   90.00
_cell.angle_beta   90.00
_cell.angle_gamma   90.00
#
_symmetry.space_group_name_H-M   'P 1'
#
loop_
_entity.id
_entity.type
_entity.pdbx_description
1 polymer ?
#
loop_
_entity_poly.entity_id
_entity_poly.type
_entity_poly.pdbx_seq_one_letter_code
_entity_poly.pdbx_strand_id
1 'polypeptide(L)'
;MLLAQSDSGDARAEQRMHVANIVKGIIEGETRVLVSSMTMEEIFTEREVFKKRIFRNIQSELDQFGLKIYNANVKELKDAPNSVYFESLSRKAHEGATNQARIDVAEAQLKGNVGEAQRKGEQDREIAKINADTAVQKTERDIERAQAEAHLNTRQTALTRDVDIARVTAQRAIEGKDEDLKRDVEVRRAAAELERLRAKDVVKATIARESKQQAADAAAYE
;
A
#
# COMPACT_ATOMS: atom_id res chain seq x y z
N MET A 1 -17.66 -68.38 91.46
CA MET A 1 -18.70 -67.61 90.75
C MET A 1 -18.04 -66.97 89.54
N LEU A 2 -18.41 -67.42 88.34
CA LEU A 2 -18.19 -66.80 87.01
C LEU A 2 -16.75 -66.47 86.57
N LEU A 3 -16.11 -67.43 85.90
CA LEU A 3 -15.15 -67.19 84.81
C LEU A 3 -15.85 -67.50 83.49
N ALA A 4 -16.33 -66.47 82.78
CA ALA A 4 -16.84 -66.59 81.41
C ALA A 4 -16.77 -65.22 80.73
N GLN A 5 -15.57 -64.78 80.33
CA GLN A 5 -15.38 -63.56 79.52
C GLN A 5 -13.96 -63.43 78.95
N SER A 6 -13.49 -64.41 78.19
CA SER A 6 -12.23 -64.27 77.44
C SER A 6 -12.19 -64.93 76.05
N ASP A 7 -13.30 -65.54 75.61
CA ASP A 7 -13.38 -66.25 74.31
C ASP A 7 -14.13 -65.44 73.23
N SER A 8 -14.67 -64.27 73.59
CA SER A 8 -15.58 -63.48 72.75
C SER A 8 -14.90 -62.42 71.87
N GLY A 9 -13.59 -62.19 72.03
CA GLY A 9 -12.84 -61.19 71.28
C GLY A 9 -12.39 -61.68 69.90
N ASP A 10 -11.85 -62.90 69.85
CA ASP A 10 -11.29 -63.50 68.64
C ASP A 10 -12.40 -63.90 67.65
N ALA A 11 -13.48 -64.51 68.15
CA ALA A 11 -14.64 -64.89 67.36
C ALA A 11 -15.33 -63.69 66.68
N ARG A 12 -15.32 -62.51 67.33
CA ARG A 12 -15.87 -61.26 66.74
C ARG A 12 -14.98 -60.67 65.66
N ALA A 13 -13.66 -60.85 65.75
CA ALA A 13 -12.73 -60.42 64.72
C ALA A 13 -12.86 -61.30 63.47
N GLU A 14 -12.94 -62.62 63.65
CA GLU A 14 -13.20 -63.56 62.55
C GLU A 14 -14.54 -63.31 61.87
N GLN A 15 -15.61 -63.03 62.65
CA GLN A 15 -16.93 -62.74 62.09
C GLN A 15 -16.96 -61.42 61.30
N ARG A 16 -16.24 -60.38 61.74
CA ARG A 16 -16.08 -59.13 60.97
C ARG A 16 -15.29 -59.35 59.69
N MET A 17 -14.25 -60.18 59.74
CA MET A 17 -13.44 -60.54 58.58
C MET A 17 -14.24 -61.36 57.57
N HIS A 18 -15.14 -62.23 58.04
CA HIS A 18 -16.05 -62.98 57.20
C HIS A 18 -17.02 -62.07 56.43
N VAL A 19 -17.68 -61.13 57.10
CA VAL A 19 -18.57 -60.16 56.45
C VAL A 19 -17.80 -59.29 55.45
N ALA A 20 -16.59 -58.83 55.81
CA ALA A 20 -15.74 -58.06 54.91
C ALA A 20 -15.36 -58.84 53.64
N ASN A 21 -15.08 -60.14 53.77
CA ASN A 21 -14.76 -61.01 52.63
C ASN A 21 -15.97 -61.23 51.71
N ILE A 22 -17.18 -61.38 52.26
CA ILE A 22 -18.42 -61.48 51.46
C ILE A 22 -18.64 -60.19 50.66
N VAL A 23 -18.56 -59.03 51.32
CA VAL A 23 -18.72 -57.72 50.68
C VAL A 23 -17.66 -57.50 49.60
N LYS A 24 -16.41 -57.87 49.88
CA LYS A 24 -15.32 -57.82 48.90
C LYS A 24 -15.62 -58.71 47.68
N GLY A 25 -16.11 -59.93 47.90
CA GLY A 25 -16.48 -60.85 46.83
C GLY A 25 -17.58 -60.32 45.93
N ILE A 26 -18.60 -59.66 46.50
CA ILE A 26 -19.69 -59.02 45.74
C ILE A 26 -19.13 -57.87 44.88
N ILE A 27 -18.32 -57.00 45.46
CA ILE A 27 -17.71 -55.86 44.76
C ILE A 27 -16.82 -56.35 43.60
N GLU A 28 -15.98 -57.35 43.85
CA GLU A 28 -15.07 -57.91 42.83
C GLU A 28 -15.85 -58.63 41.71
N GLY A 29 -16.88 -59.40 42.07
CA GLY A 29 -17.74 -60.10 41.12
C GLY A 29 -18.47 -59.14 40.18
N GLU A 30 -19.14 -58.14 40.74
CA GLU A 30 -19.95 -57.21 39.95
C GLU A 30 -19.08 -56.26 39.10
N THR A 31 -17.94 -55.81 39.65
CA THR A 31 -16.97 -55.03 38.86
C THR A 31 -16.45 -55.82 37.67
N ARG A 32 -16.22 -57.14 37.83
CA ARG A 32 -15.76 -58.01 36.74
C ARG A 32 -16.79 -58.13 35.63
N VAL A 33 -18.06 -58.35 35.97
CA VAL A 33 -19.16 -58.45 34.99
C VAL A 33 -19.27 -57.16 34.20
N LEU A 34 -19.22 -56.00 34.87
CA LEU A 34 -19.32 -54.72 34.19
C LEU A 34 -18.14 -54.46 33.24
N VAL A 35 -16.91 -54.74 33.68
CA VAL A 35 -15.71 -54.59 32.83
C VAL A 35 -15.74 -55.52 31.62
N SER A 36 -16.32 -56.72 31.74
CA SER A 36 -16.52 -57.63 30.61
C SER A 36 -17.59 -57.17 29.62
N SER A 37 -18.52 -56.31 30.04
CA SER A 37 -19.62 -55.83 29.18
C SER A 37 -19.29 -54.56 28.38
N MET A 38 -18.19 -53.87 28.71
CA MET A 38 -17.80 -52.61 28.09
C MET A 38 -16.46 -52.76 27.36
N THR A 39 -16.23 -51.94 26.33
CA THR A 39 -14.93 -51.91 25.67
C THR A 39 -13.90 -51.15 26.49
N MET A 40 -12.61 -51.41 26.22
CA MET A 40 -11.53 -50.75 26.95
C MET A 40 -11.53 -49.23 26.70
N GLU A 41 -11.91 -48.82 25.49
CA GLU A 41 -12.08 -47.42 25.08
C GLU A 41 -13.22 -46.74 25.81
N GLU A 42 -14.40 -47.37 25.92
CA GLU A 42 -15.56 -46.82 26.65
C GLU A 42 -15.25 -46.62 28.14
N ILE A 43 -14.55 -47.58 28.74
CA ILE A 43 -14.12 -47.50 30.14
C ILE A 43 -13.18 -46.30 30.36
N PHE A 44 -12.31 -46.01 29.38
CA PHE A 44 -11.33 -44.93 29.47
C PHE A 44 -11.93 -43.55 29.15
N THR A 45 -12.71 -43.44 28.08
CA THR A 45 -13.31 -42.17 27.63
C THR A 45 -14.48 -41.74 28.51
N GLU A 46 -15.30 -42.68 29.00
CA GLU A 46 -16.52 -42.38 29.75
C GLU A 46 -16.42 -42.78 31.24
N ARG A 47 -15.33 -42.38 31.90
CA ARG A 47 -15.05 -42.75 33.30
C ARG A 47 -16.20 -42.46 34.28
N GLU A 48 -16.91 -41.36 34.08
CA GLU A 48 -18.05 -41.00 34.95
C GLU A 48 -19.27 -41.89 34.74
N VAL A 49 -19.52 -42.35 33.51
CA VAL A 49 -20.59 -43.31 33.20
C VAL A 49 -20.24 -44.66 33.81
N PHE A 50 -18.98 -45.09 33.67
CA PHE A 50 -18.46 -46.31 34.28
C PHE A 50 -18.63 -46.32 35.81
N LYS A 51 -18.21 -45.24 36.51
CA LYS A 51 -18.39 -45.10 37.96
C LYS A 51 -19.85 -45.22 38.38
N LYS A 52 -20.76 -44.55 37.67
CA LYS A 52 -22.20 -44.58 37.97
C LYS A 52 -22.80 -45.97 37.79
N ARG A 53 -22.37 -46.70 36.75
CA ARG A 53 -22.81 -48.09 36.51
C ARG A 53 -22.29 -49.05 37.58
N ILE A 54 -20.99 -48.99 37.91
CA ILE A 54 -20.40 -49.77 39.01
C ILE A 54 -21.18 -49.54 40.31
N PHE A 55 -21.37 -48.28 40.68
CA PHE A 55 -22.00 -47.94 41.94
C PHE A 55 -23.43 -48.48 42.03
N ARG A 56 -24.22 -48.33 40.95
CA ARG A 56 -25.59 -48.81 40.88
C ARG A 56 -25.68 -50.32 41.07
N ASN A 57 -24.85 -51.08 40.35
CA ASN A 57 -24.94 -52.53 40.38
C ASN A 57 -24.46 -53.08 41.74
N ILE A 58 -23.35 -52.57 42.28
CA ILE A 58 -22.86 -52.99 43.60
C ILE A 58 -23.88 -52.62 44.68
N GLN A 59 -24.49 -51.42 44.62
CA GLN A 59 -25.50 -51.04 45.61
C GLN A 59 -26.72 -51.97 45.56
N SER A 60 -27.17 -52.38 44.37
CA SER A 60 -28.30 -53.32 44.20
C SER A 60 -28.03 -54.68 44.85
N GLU A 61 -26.80 -55.18 44.78
CA GLU A 61 -26.41 -56.44 45.44
C GLU A 61 -26.25 -56.26 46.95
N LEU A 62 -25.65 -55.15 47.38
CA LEU A 62 -25.45 -54.84 48.81
C LEU A 62 -26.78 -54.55 49.54
N ASP A 63 -27.81 -54.05 48.84
CA ASP A 63 -29.14 -53.83 49.39
C ASP A 63 -29.79 -55.14 49.88
N GLN A 64 -29.50 -56.29 49.24
CA GLN A 64 -29.98 -57.61 49.68
C GLN A 64 -29.42 -58.01 51.06
N PHE A 65 -28.26 -57.46 51.42
CA PHE A 65 -27.60 -57.67 52.72
C PHE A 65 -27.84 -56.50 53.69
N GLY A 66 -28.62 -55.48 53.31
CA GLY A 66 -28.89 -54.29 54.12
C GLY A 66 -27.70 -53.34 54.26
N LEU A 67 -26.74 -53.39 53.32
CA LEU A 67 -25.52 -52.58 53.34
C LEU A 67 -25.62 -51.38 52.38
N LYS A 68 -25.14 -50.22 52.82
CA LYS A 68 -25.20 -48.97 52.03
C LYS A 68 -23.81 -48.39 51.79
N ILE A 69 -23.53 -48.06 50.54
CA ILE A 69 -22.30 -47.36 50.16
C ILE A 69 -22.52 -45.86 50.37
N TYR A 70 -21.75 -45.25 51.28
CA TYR A 70 -21.78 -43.80 51.50
C TYR A 70 -20.81 -43.05 50.58
N ASN A 71 -19.62 -43.60 50.38
CA ASN A 71 -18.61 -43.02 49.51
C ASN A 71 -17.76 -44.14 48.91
N ALA A 72 -17.54 -44.07 47.60
CA ALA A 72 -16.66 -44.98 46.89
C ALA A 72 -15.94 -44.21 45.78
N ASN A 73 -14.63 -44.42 45.70
CA ASN A 73 -13.79 -43.88 44.65
C ASN A 73 -13.14 -45.03 43.87
N VAL A 74 -13.20 -44.93 42.55
CA VAL A 74 -12.46 -45.84 41.66
C VAL A 74 -11.04 -45.31 41.51
N LYS A 75 -10.06 -46.16 41.83
CA LYS A 75 -8.63 -45.87 41.61
C LYS A 75 -8.33 -45.71 40.12
N GLU A 76 -7.10 -45.32 39.81
CA GLU A 76 -6.63 -45.28 38.43
C GLU A 76 -6.62 -46.68 37.81
N LEU A 77 -7.09 -46.78 36.55
CA LEU A 77 -7.01 -47.99 35.77
C LEU A 77 -5.56 -48.16 35.32
N LYS A 78 -4.96 -49.29 35.68
CA LYS A 78 -3.59 -49.62 35.32
C LYS A 78 -3.58 -50.91 34.51
N ASP A 79 -2.65 -50.96 33.57
CA ASP A 79 -2.37 -52.17 32.81
C ASP A 79 -1.93 -53.32 33.73
N ALA A 80 -2.21 -54.55 33.32
CA ALA A 80 -1.57 -55.73 33.87
C ALA A 80 -0.05 -55.66 33.61
N PRO A 81 0.81 -56.36 34.38
CA PRO A 81 2.27 -56.23 34.30
C PRO A 81 2.91 -56.44 32.90
N ASN A 82 2.18 -57.06 31.96
CA ASN A 82 2.64 -57.34 30.60
C ASN A 82 1.87 -56.53 29.51
N SER A 83 1.08 -55.53 29.89
CA SER A 83 0.31 -54.68 28.98
C SER A 83 0.81 -53.23 29.05
N VAL A 84 0.79 -52.53 27.91
CA VAL A 84 1.12 -51.11 27.77
C VAL A 84 0.01 -50.33 27.05
N TYR A 85 -1.21 -50.87 27.06
CA TYR A 85 -2.33 -50.36 26.30
C TYR A 85 -2.80 -48.98 26.82
N PHE A 86 -2.97 -48.81 28.13
CA PHE A 86 -3.43 -47.53 28.68
C PHE A 86 -2.36 -46.44 28.59
N GLU A 87 -1.10 -46.79 28.78
CA GLU A 87 0.01 -45.85 28.62
C GLU A 87 0.08 -45.33 27.17
N SER A 88 0.00 -46.25 26.19
CA SER A 88 0.04 -45.89 24.77
C SER A 88 -1.21 -45.13 24.31
N LEU A 89 -2.40 -45.49 24.81
CA LEU A 89 -3.64 -44.78 24.51
C LEU A 89 -3.62 -43.34 25.05
N SER A 90 -3.14 -43.16 26.29
CA SER A 90 -2.96 -41.84 26.89
C SER A 90 -1.97 -40.99 26.09
N ARG A 91 -0.82 -41.57 25.73
CA ARG A 91 0.18 -40.90 24.87
C ARG A 91 -0.41 -40.50 23.52
N LYS A 92 -1.14 -41.39 22.85
CA LYS A 92 -1.80 -41.12 21.56
C LYS A 92 -2.81 -39.98 21.66
N ALA A 93 -3.60 -39.90 22.73
CA ALA A 93 -4.56 -38.82 22.93
C ALA A 93 -3.86 -37.46 23.10
N HIS A 94 -2.79 -37.41 23.92
CA HIS A 94 -2.01 -36.19 24.13
C HIS A 94 -1.27 -35.73 22.87
N GLU A 95 -0.62 -36.66 22.17
CA GLU A 95 0.05 -36.38 20.89
C GLU A 95 -0.94 -35.97 19.81
N GLY A 96 -2.10 -36.63 19.74
CA GLY A 96 -3.18 -36.28 18.82
C GLY A 96 -3.69 -34.86 19.03
N ALA A 97 -3.97 -34.47 20.28
CA ALA A 97 -4.39 -33.10 20.61
C ALA A 97 -3.29 -32.07 20.29
N THR A 98 -2.03 -32.40 20.57
CA THR A 98 -0.88 -31.52 20.28
C THR A 98 -0.69 -31.34 18.77
N ASN A 99 -0.79 -32.42 18.00
CA ASN A 99 -0.69 -32.38 16.55
C ASN A 99 -1.86 -31.63 15.92
N GLN A 100 -3.08 -31.83 16.43
CA GLN A 100 -4.24 -31.07 15.96
C GLN A 100 -4.04 -29.58 16.20
N ALA A 101 -3.62 -29.17 17.40
CA ALA A 101 -3.32 -27.76 17.69
C ALA A 101 -2.23 -27.19 16.77
N ARG A 102 -1.21 -27.98 16.43
CA ARG A 102 -0.17 -27.58 15.47
C ARG A 102 -0.72 -27.38 14.06
N ILE A 103 -1.64 -28.24 13.62
CA ILE A 103 -2.31 -28.12 12.31
C ILE A 103 -3.16 -26.84 12.28
N ASP A 104 -3.97 -26.61 13.32
CA ASP A 104 -4.84 -25.43 13.39
C ASP A 104 -4.04 -24.12 13.36
N VAL A 105 -2.91 -24.07 14.08
CA VAL A 105 -1.99 -22.92 14.06
C VAL A 105 -1.38 -22.71 12.66
N ALA A 106 -0.95 -23.80 12.01
CA ALA A 106 -0.37 -23.71 10.67
C ALA A 106 -1.38 -23.23 9.62
N GLU A 107 -2.64 -23.71 9.68
CA GLU A 107 -3.71 -23.24 8.80
C GLU A 107 -4.04 -21.76 9.03
N ALA A 108 -4.10 -21.33 10.29
CA ALA A 108 -4.33 -19.92 10.62
C ALA A 108 -3.20 -19.02 10.09
N GLN A 109 -1.95 -19.44 10.23
CA GLN A 109 -0.79 -18.73 9.67
C GLN A 109 -0.84 -18.68 8.14
N LEU A 110 -1.15 -19.79 7.48
CA LEU A 110 -1.27 -19.84 6.03
C LEU A 110 -2.33 -18.85 5.54
N LYS A 111 -3.52 -18.86 6.17
CA LYS A 111 -4.60 -17.93 5.82
C LYS A 111 -4.21 -16.47 6.04
N GLY A 112 -3.53 -16.17 7.15
CA GLY A 112 -3.00 -14.84 7.45
C GLY A 112 -2.01 -14.35 6.38
N ASN A 113 -0.99 -15.16 6.11
CA ASN A 113 0.08 -14.83 5.18
C ASN A 113 -0.43 -14.68 3.73
N VAL A 114 -1.33 -15.57 3.29
CA VAL A 114 -1.95 -15.48 1.96
C VAL A 114 -2.81 -14.23 1.86
N GLY A 115 -3.60 -13.92 2.89
CA GLY A 115 -4.40 -12.69 2.94
C GLY A 115 -3.54 -11.43 2.89
N GLU A 116 -2.45 -11.38 3.65
CA GLU A 116 -1.50 -10.27 3.63
C GLU A 116 -0.83 -10.10 2.26
N ALA A 117 -0.31 -11.18 1.69
CA ALA A 117 0.33 -11.15 0.37
C ALA A 117 -0.64 -10.73 -0.74
N GLN A 118 -1.89 -11.20 -0.69
CA GLN A 118 -2.92 -10.79 -1.64
C GLN A 118 -3.20 -9.28 -1.54
N ARG A 119 -3.38 -8.75 -0.32
CA ARG A 119 -3.66 -7.32 -0.11
C ARG A 119 -2.50 -6.45 -0.54
N LYS A 120 -1.26 -6.88 -0.28
CA LYS A 120 -0.06 -6.20 -0.75
C LYS A 120 0.01 -6.19 -2.28
N GLY A 121 -0.26 -7.33 -2.94
CA GLY A 121 -0.28 -7.40 -4.40
C GLY A 121 -1.41 -6.61 -5.06
N GLU A 122 -2.56 -6.44 -4.39
CA GLU A 122 -3.62 -5.52 -4.82
C GLU A 122 -3.18 -4.06 -4.68
N GLN A 123 -2.59 -3.71 -3.54
CA GLN A 123 -2.05 -2.37 -3.29
C GLN A 123 -1.00 -1.97 -4.33
N ASP A 124 -0.02 -2.84 -4.60
CA ASP A 124 1.06 -2.55 -5.56
C ASP A 124 0.51 -2.36 -6.99
N ARG A 125 -0.52 -3.13 -7.37
CA ARG A 125 -1.19 -2.98 -8.67
C ARG A 125 -1.93 -1.66 -8.79
N GLU A 126 -2.68 -1.26 -7.76
CA GLU A 126 -3.38 0.03 -7.76
C GLU A 126 -2.39 1.21 -7.77
N ILE A 127 -1.31 1.13 -7.01
CA ILE A 127 -0.24 2.15 -7.04
C ILE A 127 0.38 2.24 -8.44
N ALA A 128 0.69 1.11 -9.08
CA ALA A 128 1.24 1.10 -10.42
C ALA A 128 0.29 1.74 -11.45
N LYS A 129 -1.02 1.47 -11.33
CA LYS A 129 -2.06 2.08 -12.18
C LYS A 129 -2.13 3.59 -11.98
N ILE A 130 -2.18 4.07 -10.73
CA ILE A 130 -2.19 5.50 -10.40
C ILE A 130 -0.94 6.19 -10.95
N ASN A 131 0.24 5.57 -10.82
CA ASN A 131 1.48 6.12 -11.34
C ASN A 131 1.49 6.20 -12.87
N ALA A 132 0.97 5.17 -13.55
CA ALA A 132 0.83 5.19 -15.01
C ALA A 132 -0.12 6.31 -15.47
N ASP A 133 -1.29 6.43 -14.85
CA ASP A 133 -2.27 7.48 -15.15
C ASP A 133 -1.67 8.88 -14.88
N THR A 134 -0.94 9.03 -13.78
CA THR A 134 -0.25 10.29 -13.43
C THR A 134 0.83 10.63 -14.46
N ALA A 135 1.58 9.64 -14.94
CA ALA A 135 2.60 9.85 -15.97
C ALA A 135 1.97 10.32 -17.29
N VAL A 136 0.86 9.70 -17.72
CA VAL A 136 0.10 10.12 -18.91
C VAL A 136 -0.39 11.55 -18.76
N GLN A 137 -1.05 11.89 -17.66
CA GLN A 137 -1.53 13.26 -17.41
C GLN A 137 -0.39 14.28 -17.37
N LYS A 138 0.77 13.91 -16.83
CA LYS A 138 1.94 14.79 -16.82
C LYS A 138 2.44 15.05 -18.24
N THR A 139 2.55 14.01 -19.07
CA THR A 139 2.92 14.14 -20.49
C THR A 139 1.91 15.00 -21.25
N GLU A 140 0.60 14.80 -21.03
CA GLU A 140 -0.43 15.64 -21.65
C GLU A 140 -0.29 17.11 -21.27
N ARG A 141 -0.08 17.42 -19.98
CA ARG A 141 0.17 18.79 -19.52
C ARG A 141 1.45 19.39 -20.10
N ASP A 142 2.51 18.59 -20.23
CA ASP A 142 3.77 19.05 -20.84
C ASP A 142 3.59 19.34 -22.34
N ILE A 143 2.79 18.54 -23.06
CA ILE A 143 2.42 18.81 -24.46
C ILE A 143 1.60 20.10 -24.56
N GLU A 144 0.58 20.26 -23.71
CA GLU A 144 -0.26 21.47 -23.70
C GLU A 144 0.57 22.73 -23.41
N ARG A 145 1.49 22.64 -22.44
CA ARG A 145 2.43 23.73 -22.12
C ARG A 145 3.35 24.04 -23.31
N ALA A 146 3.92 23.03 -23.94
CA ALA A 146 4.79 23.21 -25.11
C ALA A 146 4.02 23.84 -26.29
N GLN A 147 2.76 23.45 -26.51
CA GLN A 147 1.90 24.07 -27.52
C GLN A 147 1.60 25.53 -27.19
N ALA A 148 1.25 25.85 -25.94
CA ALA A 148 1.01 27.21 -25.50
C ALA A 148 2.26 28.10 -25.64
N GLU A 149 3.43 27.59 -25.27
CA GLU A 149 4.72 28.27 -25.45
C GLU A 149 5.05 28.49 -26.94
N ALA A 150 4.84 27.49 -27.80
CA ALA A 150 5.03 27.63 -29.24
C ALA A 150 4.09 28.69 -29.85
N HIS A 151 2.83 28.74 -29.43
CA HIS A 151 1.88 29.77 -29.84
C HIS A 151 2.29 31.17 -29.38
N LEU A 152 2.72 31.31 -28.13
CA LEU A 152 3.19 32.57 -27.58
C LEU A 152 4.44 33.05 -28.35
N ASN A 153 5.41 32.17 -28.57
CA ASN A 153 6.62 32.48 -29.33
C ASN A 153 6.33 32.87 -30.79
N THR A 154 5.39 32.17 -31.44
CA THR A 154 4.96 32.53 -32.81
C THR A 154 4.36 33.93 -32.86
N ARG A 155 3.48 34.27 -31.90
CA ARG A 155 2.91 35.62 -31.79
C ARG A 155 3.97 36.67 -31.49
N GLN A 156 4.90 36.36 -30.59
CA GLN A 156 5.99 37.26 -30.24
C GLN A 156 6.92 37.51 -31.44
N THR A 157 7.24 36.47 -32.20
CA THR A 157 8.06 36.59 -33.43
C THR A 157 7.33 37.42 -34.49
N ALA A 158 6.03 37.23 -34.67
CA ALA A 158 5.22 38.05 -35.58
C ALA A 158 5.24 39.53 -35.16
N LEU A 159 5.01 39.83 -33.88
CA LEU A 159 5.06 41.20 -33.35
C LEU A 159 6.46 41.82 -33.50
N THR A 160 7.52 41.09 -33.18
CA THR A 160 8.90 41.57 -33.36
C THR A 160 9.19 41.85 -34.82
N ARG A 161 8.78 40.96 -35.73
CA ARG A 161 8.92 41.17 -37.18
C ARG A 161 8.17 42.42 -37.64
N ASP A 162 6.96 42.65 -37.16
CA ASP A 162 6.17 43.84 -37.51
C ASP A 162 6.84 45.13 -37.01
N VAL A 163 7.37 45.12 -35.78
CA VAL A 163 8.15 46.23 -35.21
C VAL A 163 9.42 46.48 -36.03
N ASP A 164 10.14 45.43 -36.43
CA ASP A 164 11.35 45.56 -37.25
C ASP A 164 11.03 46.10 -38.65
N ILE A 165 9.96 45.63 -39.29
CA ILE A 165 9.48 46.17 -40.58
C ILE A 165 9.11 47.65 -40.42
N ALA A 166 8.37 48.02 -39.38
CA ALA A 166 8.03 49.40 -39.09
C ALA A 166 9.28 50.27 -38.88
N ARG A 167 10.29 49.77 -38.17
CA ARG A 167 11.56 50.48 -37.95
C ARG A 167 12.33 50.67 -39.25
N VAL A 168 12.46 49.63 -40.07
CA VAL A 168 13.18 49.69 -41.36
C VAL A 168 12.46 50.61 -42.34
N THR A 169 11.14 50.52 -42.43
CA THR A 169 10.35 51.39 -43.33
C THR A 169 10.41 52.86 -42.90
N ALA A 170 10.34 53.15 -41.59
CA ALA A 170 10.54 54.49 -41.07
C ALA A 170 11.95 55.02 -41.40
N GLN A 171 12.99 54.21 -41.19
CA GLN A 171 14.37 54.57 -41.53
C GLN A 171 14.55 54.84 -43.04
N ARG A 172 14.02 53.97 -43.90
CA ARG A 172 14.04 54.15 -45.36
C ARG A 172 13.27 55.39 -45.80
N ALA A 173 12.17 55.73 -45.15
CA ALA A 173 11.41 56.94 -45.44
C ALA A 173 12.18 58.22 -45.05
N ILE A 174 12.94 58.17 -43.94
CA ILE A 174 13.84 59.27 -43.56
C ILE A 174 14.98 59.39 -44.59
N GLU A 175 15.65 58.29 -44.92
CA GLU A 175 16.73 58.26 -45.92
C GLU A 175 16.25 58.78 -47.30
N GLY A 176 15.05 58.36 -47.74
CA GLY A 176 14.47 58.84 -48.99
C GLY A 176 14.16 60.34 -48.96
N LYS A 177 13.61 60.86 -47.85
CA LYS A 177 13.41 62.30 -47.67
C LYS A 177 14.73 63.08 -47.67
N ASP A 178 15.77 62.53 -47.05
CA ASP A 178 17.10 63.15 -47.03
C ASP A 178 17.73 63.17 -48.43
N GLU A 179 17.56 62.10 -49.22
CA GLU A 179 17.99 62.06 -50.63
C GLU A 179 17.23 63.07 -51.49
N ASP A 180 15.92 63.18 -51.34
CA ASP A 180 15.12 64.16 -52.07
C ASP A 180 15.48 65.60 -51.68
N LEU A 181 15.70 65.86 -50.39
CA LEU A 181 16.20 67.15 -49.91
C LEU A 181 17.59 67.48 -50.47
N LYS A 182 18.48 66.49 -50.59
CA LYS A 182 19.80 66.69 -51.22
C LYS A 182 19.65 67.06 -52.70
N ARG A 183 18.80 66.35 -53.45
CA ARG A 183 18.52 66.68 -54.87
C ARG A 183 17.97 68.10 -54.99
N ASP A 184 17.02 68.48 -54.14
CA ASP A 184 16.46 69.84 -54.12
C ASP A 184 17.52 70.91 -53.83
N VAL A 185 18.40 70.66 -52.86
CA VAL A 185 19.53 71.56 -52.55
C VAL A 185 20.50 71.67 -53.72
N GLU A 186 20.80 70.56 -54.41
CA GLU A 186 21.67 70.56 -55.60
C GLU A 186 21.04 71.34 -56.76
N VAL A 187 19.74 71.15 -57.03
CA VAL A 187 19.00 71.90 -58.05
C VAL A 187 19.00 73.40 -57.71
N ARG A 188 18.73 73.76 -56.45
CA ARG A 188 18.79 75.16 -56.00
C ARG A 188 20.20 75.75 -56.11
N ARG A 189 21.25 74.98 -55.78
CA ARG A 189 22.65 75.40 -55.97
C ARG A 189 22.98 75.61 -57.44
N ALA A 190 22.57 74.69 -58.32
CA ALA A 190 22.78 74.81 -59.76
C ALA A 190 22.06 76.06 -60.32
N ALA A 191 20.82 76.32 -59.88
CA ALA A 191 20.08 77.52 -60.25
C ALA A 191 20.77 78.80 -59.73
N ALA A 192 21.25 78.80 -58.48
CA ALA A 192 21.98 79.94 -57.91
C ALA A 192 23.30 80.23 -58.66
N GLU A 193 24.04 79.18 -59.05
CA GLU A 193 25.27 79.36 -59.83
C GLU A 193 24.99 79.85 -61.25
N LEU A 194 23.90 79.39 -61.87
CA LEU A 194 23.44 79.88 -63.17
C LEU A 194 23.08 81.38 -63.11
N GLU A 195 22.36 81.81 -62.08
CA GLU A 195 22.05 83.24 -61.86
C GLU A 195 23.32 84.06 -61.55
N ARG A 196 24.28 83.50 -60.80
CA ARG A 196 25.57 84.16 -60.55
C ARG A 196 26.36 84.38 -61.84
N LEU A 197 26.40 83.39 -62.73
CA LEU A 197 27.05 83.49 -64.04
C LEU A 197 26.34 84.51 -64.93
N ARG A 198 25.00 84.49 -64.98
CA ARG A 198 24.20 85.51 -65.68
C ARG A 198 24.50 86.92 -65.18
N ALA A 199 24.54 87.13 -63.85
CA ALA A 199 24.88 88.41 -63.27
C ALA A 199 26.29 88.87 -63.67
N LYS A 200 27.27 87.96 -63.67
CA LYS A 200 28.64 88.26 -64.10
C LYS A 200 28.72 88.66 -65.58
N ASP A 201 27.96 87.99 -66.45
CA ASP A 201 27.91 88.30 -67.87
C ASP A 201 27.19 89.62 -68.16
N VAL A 202 26.10 89.91 -67.44
CA VAL A 202 25.41 91.22 -67.49
C VAL A 202 26.33 92.34 -67.01
N VAL A 203 27.07 92.15 -65.92
CA VAL A 203 28.05 93.13 -65.43
C VAL A 203 29.15 93.35 -66.47
N LYS A 204 29.72 92.30 -67.07
CA LYS A 204 30.70 92.44 -68.16
C LYS A 204 30.12 93.19 -69.37
N ALA A 205 28.89 92.88 -69.77
CA ALA A 205 28.22 93.56 -70.88
C ALA A 205 27.96 95.04 -70.56
N THR A 206 27.62 95.36 -69.30
CA THR A 206 27.42 96.73 -68.84
C THR A 206 28.73 97.50 -68.82
N ILE A 207 29.82 96.92 -68.27
CA ILE A 207 31.16 97.50 -68.30
C ILE A 207 31.63 97.74 -69.74
N ALA A 208 31.38 96.79 -70.66
CA ALA A 208 31.74 96.95 -72.06
C ALA A 208 30.92 98.06 -72.75
N ARG A 209 29.64 98.21 -72.39
CA ARG A 209 28.79 99.31 -72.87
C ARG A 209 29.26 100.66 -72.32
N GLU A 210 29.55 100.75 -71.02
CA GLU A 210 30.07 101.95 -70.37
C GLU A 210 31.45 102.34 -70.92
N SER A 211 32.35 101.37 -71.11
CA SER A 211 33.65 101.60 -71.72
C SER A 211 33.54 102.07 -73.16
N LYS A 212 32.59 101.55 -73.96
CA LYS A 212 32.31 102.05 -75.31
C LYS A 212 31.68 103.45 -75.29
N GLN A 213 30.80 103.75 -74.33
CA GLN A 213 30.26 105.10 -74.15
C GLN A 213 31.37 106.09 -73.76
N GLN A 214 32.22 105.75 -72.79
CA GLN A 214 33.36 106.58 -72.40
C GLN A 214 34.36 106.76 -73.55
N ALA A 215 34.60 105.73 -74.38
CA ALA A 215 35.44 105.86 -75.56
C ALA A 215 34.79 106.74 -76.64
N ALA A 216 33.47 106.66 -76.84
CA ALA A 216 32.73 107.52 -77.76
C ALA A 216 32.67 108.98 -77.26
N ASP A 217 32.49 109.18 -75.96
CA ASP A 217 32.53 110.50 -75.32
C ASP A 217 33.94 111.09 -75.39
N ALA A 218 34.99 110.29 -75.16
CA ALA A 218 36.39 110.73 -75.31
C ALA A 218 36.72 111.13 -76.77
N ALA A 219 36.19 110.41 -77.77
CA ALA A 219 36.34 110.75 -79.18
C ALA A 219 35.51 111.98 -79.61
N ALA A 220 34.52 112.40 -78.81
CA ALA A 220 33.75 113.63 -79.05
C ALA A 220 34.44 114.90 -78.51
N TYR A 221 35.56 114.75 -77.78
CA TYR A 221 36.37 115.83 -77.23
C TYR A 221 37.76 115.99 -77.93
N GLU A 222 37.98 115.32 -79.06
CA GLU A 222 39.06 115.60 -80.05
C GLU A 222 38.48 116.25 -81.31
#